data_AF-A0A357ZJI7-F1
#
_entry.id   AF-A0A357ZJI7-F1
#
_cell.length_a   1.000
_cell.length_b   1.000
_cell.length_c   1.000
_cell.angle_alpha   90.00
_cell.angle_beta   90.00
_cell.angle_gamma   90.00
#
_symmetry.space_group_name_H-M   'P 1'
#
loop_
_entity.id
_entity.type
_entity.pdbx_description
1 polymer ?
#
loop_
_entity_poly.entity_id
_entity_poly.type
_entity_poly.pdbx_seq_one_letter_code
_entity_poly.pdbx_strand_id
1 'polypeptide(L)'
;MRFLETAVLALLLLWPGWLLAGDHYDEAAALLQPRIPVMERYLKVAETSSNPDEIAVAMNNLADAMDVIAPKIQRLARQHPGMEAEEDIPPRYAALKKRLQSLVNRFVASYPRVLPFLTYPQVFQANQRVITHLTNIGAEW
;
A
#
# COMPACT_ATOMS: atom_id res chain seq x y z
N MET A 1 -0.68 13.68 -15.66
CA MET A 1 -1.62 13.94 -14.54
C MET A 1 -2.52 12.74 -14.26
N ARG A 2 -3.12 12.08 -15.26
CA ARG A 2 -3.89 10.81 -15.09
C ARG A 2 -3.17 9.65 -14.38
N PHE A 3 -1.84 9.56 -14.48
CA PHE A 3 -1.04 8.51 -13.82
C PHE A 3 -0.86 8.71 -12.30
N LEU A 4 -0.85 9.96 -11.85
CA LEU A 4 -0.82 10.28 -10.41
C LEU A 4 -2.17 9.90 -9.79
N GLU A 5 -3.24 10.19 -10.53
CA GLU A 5 -4.60 9.84 -10.14
C GLU A 5 -4.77 8.32 -10.04
N THR A 6 -4.28 7.51 -10.98
CA THR A 6 -4.39 6.04 -10.89
C THR A 6 -3.49 5.41 -9.83
N ALA A 7 -2.28 5.92 -9.59
CA ALA A 7 -1.41 5.41 -8.52
C ALA A 7 -1.91 5.81 -7.12
N VAL A 8 -2.39 7.05 -6.98
CA VAL A 8 -3.08 7.53 -5.77
C VAL A 8 -4.43 6.81 -5.62
N LEU A 9 -5.14 6.49 -6.69
CA LEU A 9 -6.34 5.66 -6.65
C LEU A 9 -6.03 4.22 -6.28
N ALA A 10 -4.92 3.61 -6.72
CA ALA A 10 -4.50 2.26 -6.32
C ALA A 10 -4.03 2.20 -4.85
N LEU A 11 -3.55 3.32 -4.31
CA LEU A 11 -3.19 3.48 -2.90
C LEU A 11 -4.36 3.98 -2.03
N LEU A 12 -5.31 4.70 -2.61
CA LEU A 12 -6.63 4.98 -2.04
C LEU A 12 -7.54 3.75 -2.18
N LEU A 13 -7.21 2.81 -3.07
CA LEU A 13 -7.79 1.48 -3.11
C LEU A 13 -7.20 0.61 -1.96
N LEU A 14 -6.25 1.15 -1.18
CA LEU A 14 -5.90 0.71 0.18
C LEU A 14 -6.58 1.59 1.23
N TRP A 15 -7.80 2.09 0.97
CA TRP A 15 -8.62 2.69 2.00
C TRP A 15 -8.90 1.63 3.07
N PRO A 16 -8.82 1.96 4.37
CA PRO A 16 -9.11 1.01 5.46
C PRO A 16 -10.53 0.43 5.49
N GLY A 17 -11.39 0.76 4.54
CA GLY A 17 -12.74 0.20 4.40
C GLY A 17 -12.75 -1.22 3.82
N TRP A 18 -11.68 -1.63 3.12
CA TRP A 18 -11.80 -2.67 2.08
C TRP A 18 -11.12 -4.00 2.37
N LEU A 19 -10.40 -4.10 3.49
CA LEU A 19 -9.72 -5.33 3.89
C LEU A 19 -10.33 -5.93 5.14
N LEU A 20 -11.55 -5.53 5.45
CA LEU A 20 -12.09 -5.72 6.75
C LEU A 20 -13.61 -5.94 6.54
N ALA A 21 -14.02 -7.21 6.39
CA ALA A 21 -15.38 -7.82 6.48
C ALA A 21 -15.27 -9.26 7.13
N GLY A 22 -16.32 -9.86 7.73
CA GLY A 22 -16.40 -11.20 8.43
C GLY A 22 -15.16 -12.02 8.91
N ASP A 23 -15.20 -13.36 8.91
CA ASP A 23 -14.04 -14.23 9.28
C ASP A 23 -12.78 -13.96 8.41
N HIS A 24 -12.98 -13.25 7.30
CA HIS A 24 -11.96 -12.73 6.41
C HIS A 24 -11.27 -11.45 6.92
N TYR A 25 -11.80 -10.77 7.95
CA TYR A 25 -11.13 -9.69 8.69
C TYR A 25 -9.87 -10.23 9.35
N ASP A 26 -9.94 -11.45 9.92
CA ASP A 26 -8.81 -12.09 10.57
C ASP A 26 -7.74 -12.49 9.55
N GLU A 27 -8.15 -13.01 8.39
CA GLU A 27 -7.23 -13.33 7.30
C GLU A 27 -6.56 -12.07 6.75
N ALA A 28 -7.32 -11.02 6.45
CA ALA A 28 -6.79 -9.76 5.97
C ALA A 28 -5.89 -9.07 7.01
N ALA A 29 -6.28 -9.06 8.29
CA ALA A 29 -5.44 -8.55 9.36
C ALA A 29 -4.12 -9.34 9.47
N ALA A 30 -4.17 -10.67 9.37
CA ALA A 30 -2.99 -11.52 9.36
C ALA A 30 -2.07 -11.27 8.16
N LEU A 31 -2.63 -10.85 7.01
CA LEU A 31 -1.87 -10.46 5.83
C LEU A 31 -1.18 -9.09 5.99
N LEU A 32 -1.88 -8.10 6.53
CA LEU A 32 -1.43 -6.70 6.55
C LEU A 32 -0.60 -6.34 7.77
N GLN A 33 -0.99 -6.81 8.96
CA GLN A 33 -0.38 -6.39 10.21
C GLN A 33 1.13 -6.67 10.27
N PRO A 34 1.65 -7.81 9.77
CA PRO A 34 3.09 -8.04 9.70
C PRO A 34 3.84 -7.12 8.71
N ARG A 35 3.13 -6.42 7.82
CA ARG A 35 3.72 -5.56 6.78
C ARG A 35 3.72 -4.08 7.15
N ILE A 36 2.95 -3.69 8.17
CA ILE A 36 2.96 -2.33 8.73
C ILE A 36 4.39 -1.82 8.99
N PRO A 37 5.32 -2.58 9.61
CA PRO A 37 6.66 -2.07 9.87
C PRO A 37 7.46 -1.76 8.60
N VAL A 38 7.20 -2.48 7.49
CA VAL A 38 7.87 -2.20 6.20
C VAL A 38 7.33 -0.90 5.60
N MET A 39 6.01 -0.70 5.66
CA MET A 39 5.37 0.55 5.22
C MET A 39 5.84 1.74 6.07
N GLU A 40 5.90 1.59 7.39
CA GLU A 40 6.40 2.62 8.31
C GLU A 40 7.86 3.00 8.00
N ARG A 41 8.72 2.02 7.70
CA ARG A 41 10.12 2.24 7.31
C ARG A 41 10.22 2.98 5.98
N TYR A 42 9.47 2.54 4.97
CA TYR A 42 9.43 3.24 3.68
C TYR A 42 9.04 4.70 3.87
N LEU A 43 7.95 4.97 4.59
CA LEU A 43 7.47 6.32 4.82
C LEU A 43 8.48 7.17 5.58
N LYS A 44 9.15 6.60 6.61
CA LYS A 44 10.19 7.33 7.33
C LYS A 44 11.31 7.79 6.39
N VAL A 45 11.76 6.92 5.47
CA VAL A 45 12.78 7.27 4.48
C VAL A 45 12.24 8.29 3.48
N ALA A 46 11.05 8.08 2.92
CA ALA A 46 10.42 8.99 1.97
C ALA A 46 10.16 10.40 2.56
N GLU A 47 9.93 10.49 3.86
CA GLU A 47 9.68 11.76 4.57
C GLU A 47 10.95 12.54 4.91
N THR A 48 12.09 11.86 5.08
CA THR A 48 13.27 12.45 5.72
C THR A 48 14.58 12.32 4.93
N SER A 49 14.70 11.34 4.05
CA SER A 49 15.96 11.09 3.34
C SER A 49 16.14 12.06 2.17
N SER A 50 17.37 12.54 2.03
CA SER A 50 17.84 13.27 0.85
C SER A 50 18.72 12.41 -0.06
N ASN A 51 18.86 11.12 0.25
CA ASN A 51 19.73 10.18 -0.46
C ASN A 51 18.90 9.30 -1.41
N PRO A 52 19.11 9.39 -2.75
CA PRO A 52 18.35 8.59 -3.70
C PRO A 52 18.53 7.08 -3.49
N ASP A 53 19.68 6.62 -3.02
CA ASP A 53 19.93 5.18 -2.83
C ASP A 53 19.14 4.63 -1.63
N GLU A 54 19.01 5.41 -0.56
CA GLU A 54 18.18 5.04 0.59
C GLU A 54 16.70 4.95 0.20
N ILE A 55 16.22 5.92 -0.60
CA ILE A 55 14.84 5.92 -1.11
C ILE A 55 14.61 4.70 -2.01
N ALA A 56 15.53 4.39 -2.92
CA ALA A 56 15.43 3.23 -3.80
C ALA A 56 15.40 1.91 -3.01
N VAL A 57 16.26 1.76 -2.00
CA VAL A 57 16.26 0.59 -1.11
C VAL A 57 14.94 0.47 -0.35
N ALA A 58 14.43 1.57 0.20
CA ALA A 58 13.17 1.60 0.92
C ALA A 58 11.97 1.23 0.02
N MET A 59 11.94 1.73 -1.22
CA MET A 59 10.94 1.38 -2.23
C MET A 59 11.02 -0.09 -2.64
N ASN A 60 12.21 -0.62 -2.86
CA ASN A 60 12.38 -2.04 -3.20
C ASN A 60 11.92 -2.95 -2.07
N ASN A 61 12.23 -2.63 -0.81
CA ASN A 61 11.72 -3.39 0.34
C ASN A 61 10.20 -3.36 0.43
N LEU A 62 9.56 -2.24 0.06
CA LEU A 62 8.11 -2.15 -0.04
C LEU A 62 7.58 -3.03 -1.18
N ALA A 63 8.21 -2.97 -2.36
CA ALA A 63 7.84 -3.82 -3.50
C ALA A 63 7.97 -5.31 -3.17
N ASP A 64 9.06 -5.74 -2.52
CA ASP A 64 9.27 -7.13 -2.10
C ASP A 64 8.18 -7.59 -1.10
N ALA A 65 7.72 -6.69 -0.22
CA ALA A 65 6.58 -6.98 0.64
C ALA A 65 5.27 -7.11 -0.15
N MET A 66 5.10 -6.33 -1.22
CA MET A 66 3.96 -6.40 -2.14
C MET A 66 3.96 -7.68 -2.96
N ASP A 67 5.11 -8.15 -3.45
CA ASP A 67 5.27 -9.45 -4.13
C ASP A 67 4.67 -10.61 -3.32
N VAL A 68 4.82 -10.57 -1.98
CA VAL A 68 4.32 -11.61 -1.09
C VAL A 68 2.81 -11.51 -0.83
N ILE A 69 2.26 -10.29 -0.76
CA ILE A 69 0.86 -10.08 -0.38
C ILE A 69 -0.09 -9.95 -1.56
N ALA A 70 0.36 -9.45 -2.71
CA ALA A 70 -0.47 -9.26 -3.90
C ALA A 70 -1.27 -10.52 -4.30
N PRO A 71 -0.65 -11.71 -4.47
CA PRO A 71 -1.41 -12.92 -4.82
C PRO A 71 -2.37 -13.38 -3.70
N LYS A 72 -2.09 -12.99 -2.44
CA LYS A 72 -2.97 -13.34 -1.30
C LYS A 72 -4.18 -12.42 -1.25
N ILE A 73 -3.98 -11.13 -1.49
CA ILE A 73 -5.05 -10.14 -1.63
C ILE A 73 -5.96 -10.51 -2.79
N GLN A 74 -5.40 -10.87 -3.95
CA GLN A 74 -6.18 -11.34 -5.11
C GLN A 74 -7.01 -12.59 -4.81
N ARG A 75 -6.47 -13.54 -4.03
CA ARG A 75 -7.26 -14.71 -3.60
C ARG A 75 -8.39 -14.33 -2.67
N LEU A 76 -8.11 -13.48 -1.69
CA LEU A 76 -9.12 -13.00 -0.74
C LEU A 76 -10.26 -12.26 -1.47
N ALA A 77 -9.90 -11.41 -2.45
CA ALA A 77 -10.83 -10.72 -3.34
C ALA A 77 -11.82 -11.67 -4.02
N ARG A 78 -11.29 -12.71 -4.65
CA ARG A 78 -12.08 -13.71 -5.39
C ARG A 78 -12.95 -14.56 -4.47
N GLN A 79 -12.50 -14.83 -3.25
CA GLN A 79 -13.25 -15.61 -2.26
C GLN A 79 -14.42 -14.83 -1.66
N HIS A 80 -14.32 -13.50 -1.65
CA HIS A 80 -15.28 -12.62 -1.01
C HIS A 80 -15.66 -11.45 -1.94
N PRO A 81 -16.40 -11.74 -3.03
CA PRO A 81 -16.87 -10.68 -3.94
C PRO A 81 -17.83 -9.73 -3.22
N GLY A 82 -17.71 -8.42 -3.48
CA GLY A 82 -18.60 -7.40 -2.91
C GLY A 82 -18.18 -6.84 -1.54
N MET A 83 -17.04 -7.28 -1.00
CA MET A 83 -16.46 -6.76 0.24
C MET A 83 -16.19 -5.24 0.22
N GLU A 84 -16.04 -4.68 -0.98
CA GLU A 84 -15.76 -3.28 -1.29
C GLU A 84 -16.87 -2.33 -0.81
N ALA A 85 -18.09 -2.84 -0.65
CA ALA A 85 -19.28 -2.10 -0.26
C ALA A 85 -19.66 -2.28 1.22
N GLU A 86 -18.88 -3.02 2.00
CA GLU A 86 -19.18 -3.29 3.41
C GLU A 86 -18.68 -2.14 4.30
N GLU A 87 -19.62 -1.38 4.88
CA GLU A 87 -19.28 -0.17 5.65
C GLU A 87 -18.90 -0.46 7.11
N ASP A 88 -19.24 -1.66 7.61
CA ASP A 88 -19.36 -1.92 9.06
C ASP A 88 -18.21 -2.77 9.63
N ILE A 89 -17.05 -2.13 9.81
CA ILE A 89 -15.84 -2.75 10.38
C ILE A 89 -16.00 -3.01 11.90
N PRO A 90 -15.89 -4.26 12.40
CA PRO A 90 -15.92 -4.62 13.79
C PRO A 90 -14.96 -3.79 14.61
N PRO A 91 -15.40 -3.35 15.80
CA PRO A 91 -14.58 -2.54 16.70
C PRO A 91 -13.20 -3.12 16.99
N ARG A 92 -13.03 -4.45 16.96
CA ARG A 92 -11.75 -5.13 17.23
C ARG A 92 -10.64 -4.77 16.23
N TYR A 93 -10.97 -4.33 15.01
CA TYR A 93 -9.97 -3.88 14.02
C TYR A 93 -9.81 -2.36 13.94
N ALA A 94 -10.50 -1.58 14.79
CA ALA A 94 -10.45 -0.13 14.75
C ALA A 94 -9.00 0.43 14.85
N ALA A 95 -8.16 -0.21 15.66
CA ALA A 95 -6.75 0.17 15.80
C ALA A 95 -5.95 -0.09 14.51
N LEU A 96 -6.15 -1.25 13.89
CA LEU A 96 -5.52 -1.60 12.61
C LEU A 96 -5.97 -0.63 11.51
N LYS A 97 -7.29 -0.40 11.41
CA LYS A 97 -7.90 0.58 10.50
C LYS A 97 -7.24 1.95 10.61
N LYS A 98 -7.12 2.47 11.84
CA LYS A 98 -6.51 3.78 12.11
C LYS A 98 -5.03 3.83 11.71
N ARG A 99 -4.27 2.75 11.96
CA ARG A 99 -2.85 2.68 11.55
C ARG A 99 -2.71 2.68 10.04
N LEU A 100 -3.48 1.86 9.33
CA LEU A 100 -3.48 1.82 7.87
C LEU A 100 -3.87 3.19 7.28
N GLN A 101 -4.89 3.85 7.84
CA GLN A 101 -5.29 5.19 7.41
C GLN A 101 -4.16 6.21 7.58
N SER A 102 -3.44 6.14 8.70
CA SER A 102 -2.29 6.99 8.95
C SER A 102 -1.17 6.75 7.95
N LEU A 103 -0.90 5.50 7.58
CA LEU A 103 0.10 5.15 6.56
C LEU A 103 -0.29 5.71 5.18
N VAL A 104 -1.56 5.60 4.78
CA VAL A 104 -2.06 6.17 3.52
C VAL A 104 -1.89 7.69 3.51
N ASN A 105 -2.32 8.37 4.57
CA ASN A 105 -2.20 9.82 4.67
C ASN A 105 -0.73 10.27 4.59
N ARG A 106 0.16 9.57 5.29
CA ARG A 106 1.60 9.81 5.24
C ARG A 106 2.17 9.55 3.85
N PHE A 107 1.74 8.48 3.17
CA PHE A 107 2.16 8.20 1.80
C PHE A 107 1.84 9.37 0.88
N VAL A 108 0.58 9.82 0.86
CA VAL A 108 0.13 10.94 0.03
C VAL A 108 0.93 12.21 0.37
N ALA A 109 1.13 12.50 1.66
CA ALA A 109 1.90 13.67 2.11
C ALA A 109 3.40 13.59 1.81
N SER A 110 3.98 12.39 1.73
CA SER A 110 5.39 12.15 1.43
C SER A 110 5.69 12.22 -0.07
N TYR A 111 4.69 11.95 -0.91
CA TYR A 111 4.87 11.79 -2.36
C TYR A 111 5.53 13.01 -3.05
N PRO A 112 5.17 14.27 -2.75
CA PRO A 112 5.85 15.42 -3.34
C PRO A 112 7.36 15.49 -3.04
N ARG A 113 7.82 14.90 -1.91
CA ARG A 113 9.24 14.83 -1.56
C ARG A 113 9.98 13.77 -2.36
N VAL A 114 9.29 12.70 -2.73
CA VAL A 114 9.84 11.59 -3.52
C VAL A 114 9.95 11.97 -5.00
N LEU A 115 9.03 12.81 -5.51
CA LEU A 115 8.96 13.18 -6.93
C LEU A 115 10.30 13.61 -7.57
N PRO A 116 11.11 14.49 -6.96
CA PRO A 116 12.39 14.89 -7.55
C PRO A 116 13.36 13.72 -7.71
N PHE A 117 13.28 12.72 -6.83
CA PHE A 117 14.15 11.55 -6.87
C PHE A 117 13.81 10.57 -7.99
N LEU A 118 12.62 10.66 -8.59
CA LEU A 118 12.25 9.81 -9.73
C LEU A 118 13.09 10.07 -11.00
N THR A 119 13.93 11.12 -11.00
CA THR A 119 14.93 11.37 -12.04
C THR A 119 16.14 10.44 -11.93
N TYR A 120 16.40 9.86 -10.76
CA TYR A 120 17.46 8.88 -10.55
C TYR A 120 17.00 7.49 -11.03
N PRO A 121 17.77 6.80 -11.89
CA PRO A 121 17.35 5.53 -12.48
C PRO A 121 16.95 4.46 -11.45
N GLN A 122 17.70 4.36 -10.35
CA GLN A 122 17.45 3.38 -9.29
C GLN A 122 16.13 3.61 -8.57
N VAL A 123 15.77 4.88 -8.33
CA VAL A 123 14.50 5.25 -7.68
C VAL A 123 13.35 5.06 -8.66
N PHE A 124 13.54 5.45 -9.93
CA PHE A 124 12.54 5.25 -10.97
C PHE A 124 12.17 3.77 -11.12
N GLN A 125 13.16 2.88 -11.21
CA GLN A 125 12.94 1.44 -11.32
C GLN A 125 12.24 0.86 -10.10
N ALA A 126 12.65 1.25 -8.89
CA ALA A 126 12.00 0.80 -7.66
C ALA A 126 10.53 1.28 -7.59
N ASN A 127 10.26 2.52 -7.97
CA ASN A 127 8.91 3.07 -8.06
C ASN A 127 8.05 2.33 -9.10
N GLN A 128 8.61 1.96 -10.26
CA GLN A 128 7.90 1.15 -11.26
C GLN A 128 7.46 -0.21 -10.68
N ARG A 129 8.31 -0.90 -9.90
CA ARG A 129 7.92 -2.15 -9.24
C ARG A 129 6.71 -1.96 -8.31
N VAL A 130 6.74 -0.92 -7.47
CA VAL A 130 5.62 -0.59 -6.59
C VAL A 130 4.34 -0.33 -7.39
N ILE A 131 4.43 0.49 -8.45
CA ILE A 131 3.29 0.79 -9.33
C ILE A 131 2.73 -0.48 -9.98
N THR A 132 3.59 -1.37 -10.49
CA THR A 132 3.15 -2.63 -11.10
C THR A 132 2.31 -3.46 -10.11
N HIS A 133 2.74 -3.59 -8.86
CA HIS A 133 1.92 -4.30 -7.86
C HIS A 133 0.60 -3.61 -7.59
N LEU A 134 0.60 -2.28 -7.45
CA LEU A 134 -0.63 -1.51 -7.23
C LEU A 134 -1.62 -1.67 -8.39
N THR A 135 -1.14 -1.62 -9.63
CA THR A 135 -1.97 -1.83 -10.82
C THR A 135 -2.49 -3.26 -10.90
N ASN A 136 -1.65 -4.27 -10.65
CA ASN A 136 -2.06 -5.68 -10.72
C ASN A 136 -3.06 -6.05 -9.61
N ILE A 137 -2.92 -5.43 -8.44
CA ILE A 137 -3.91 -5.58 -7.38
C ILE A 137 -5.22 -4.94 -7.84
N GLY A 138 -5.20 -3.69 -8.35
CA GLY A 138 -6.41 -2.98 -8.75
C GLY A 138 -7.11 -3.46 -10.03
N ALA A 139 -6.42 -4.15 -10.94
CA ALA A 139 -6.97 -4.61 -12.21
C ALA A 139 -7.78 -5.91 -12.12
N GLU A 140 -7.71 -6.64 -11.00
CA GLU A 140 -8.45 -7.88 -10.77
C GLU A 140 -9.80 -7.68 -10.05
N TRP A 141 -10.20 -6.42 -9.86
CA TRP A 141 -11.48 -6.01 -9.29
C TRP A 141 -12.36 -5.36 -10.36
#